data_AF-A0A2T1C6E2-F1
#
_entry.id   AF-A0A2T1C6E2-F1
#
_cell.length_a   1.000
_cell.length_b   1.000
_cell.length_c   1.000
_cell.angle_alpha   90.00
_cell.angle_beta   90.00
_cell.angle_gamma   90.00
#
_symmetry.space_group_name_H-M   'P 1'
#
loop_
_entity.id
_entity.type
_entity.pdbx_description
1 polymer ?
#
loop_
_entity_poly.entity_id
_entity_poly.type
_entity_poly.pdbx_seq_one_letter_code
_entity_poly.pdbx_strand_id
1 'polypeptide(L)'
;TQELKTAVALIAQDKVVEGIQALDQVGCIQEIQDWEQQLKKLVDDYLKLSLQERSRTLLLSGTNQQRLELTQRIRERLQAEGTLSRDVFTLMGLRPRNLTTIQSCYTSVYELGNVLVPHQDYKRQGLVKAQQYTVLAQDRSTNQLTLETPMGQILTINPAQCRKKSVYEAQPLQVAAGDRLRWTKNNRDAGIRNGQTFIVNHIAPDGIAQITDSEGKTMEINLSGRQYLDYAWVSTTYSSQGKTADRVFALVDGSTTNRESFYVTVSRAKHHLSL
;
A
#
# COMPACT_ATOMS: atom_id res chain seq x y z
N THR A 1 24.79 11.14 -4.51
CA THR A 1 26.13 11.78 -4.66
C THR A 1 27.22 10.74 -4.54
N GLN A 2 28.51 11.11 -4.70
CA GLN A 2 29.62 10.19 -4.50
C GLN A 2 29.73 9.77 -3.02
N GLU A 3 29.44 10.66 -2.06
CA GLU A 3 29.46 10.30 -0.63
C GLU A 3 28.36 9.27 -0.29
N LEU A 4 27.14 9.45 -0.84
CA LEU A 4 26.06 8.48 -0.70
C LEU A 4 26.44 7.10 -1.23
N LYS A 5 27.15 7.02 -2.37
CA LYS A 5 27.63 5.74 -2.91
C LYS A 5 28.64 5.08 -1.98
N THR A 6 29.54 5.86 -1.39
CA THR A 6 30.52 5.37 -0.42
C THR A 6 29.83 4.82 0.82
N ALA A 7 28.87 5.55 1.39
CA ALA A 7 28.10 5.09 2.53
C ALA A 7 27.32 3.79 2.24
N VAL A 8 26.66 3.70 1.08
CA VAL A 8 25.97 2.48 0.64
C VAL A 8 26.95 1.31 0.46
N ALA A 9 28.14 1.56 -0.08
CA ALA A 9 29.17 0.53 -0.26
C ALA A 9 29.70 0.00 1.08
N LEU A 10 29.89 0.87 2.07
CA LEU A 10 30.29 0.47 3.43
C LEU A 10 29.22 -0.42 4.08
N ILE A 11 27.94 -0.05 3.98
CA ILE A 11 26.82 -0.85 4.51
C ILE A 11 26.75 -2.21 3.80
N ALA A 12 26.98 -2.26 2.49
CA ALA A 12 27.01 -3.52 1.72
C ALA A 12 28.16 -4.46 2.13
N GLN A 13 29.27 -3.92 2.66
CA GLN A 13 30.44 -4.66 3.13
C GLN A 13 30.38 -5.00 4.63
N ASP A 14 29.19 -4.96 5.24
CA ASP A 14 28.96 -5.17 6.69
C ASP A 14 29.60 -4.13 7.62
N LYS A 15 30.10 -3.01 7.08
CA LYS A 15 30.61 -1.88 7.86
C LYS A 15 29.51 -0.88 8.18
N VAL A 16 28.46 -1.36 8.86
CA VAL A 16 27.22 -0.60 9.09
C VAL A 16 27.47 0.69 9.88
N VAL A 17 28.28 0.63 10.95
CA VAL A 17 28.59 1.79 11.80
C VAL A 17 29.32 2.86 11.01
N GLU A 18 30.34 2.49 10.23
CA GLU A 18 31.08 3.41 9.36
C GLU A 18 30.16 4.02 8.28
N GLY A 19 29.24 3.23 7.74
CA GLY A 19 28.25 3.70 6.77
C GLY A 19 27.27 4.71 7.37
N ILE A 20 26.79 4.49 8.60
CA ILE A 20 25.92 5.42 9.32
C ILE A 20 26.68 6.72 9.62
N GLN A 21 27.91 6.64 10.11
CA GLN A 21 28.75 7.81 10.35
C GLN A 21 29.00 8.63 9.08
N ALA A 22 29.22 7.95 7.94
CA ALA A 22 29.37 8.63 6.66
C ALA A 22 28.09 9.35 6.22
N LEU A 23 26.90 8.81 6.53
CA LEU A 23 25.62 9.48 6.26
C LEU A 23 25.39 10.67 7.19
N ASP A 24 25.76 10.53 8.46
CA ASP A 24 25.65 11.60 9.46
C ASP A 24 26.55 12.80 9.11
N GLN A 25 27.79 12.54 8.68
CA GLN A 25 28.73 13.58 8.22
C GLN A 25 28.20 14.39 7.03
N VAL A 26 27.38 13.77 6.18
CA VAL A 26 26.75 14.41 5.01
C VAL A 26 25.43 15.11 5.40
N GLY A 27 25.02 15.03 6.68
CA GLY A 27 23.80 15.64 7.20
C GLY A 27 22.52 14.91 6.77
N CYS A 28 22.62 13.62 6.42
CA CYS A 28 21.48 12.82 5.97
C CYS A 28 20.62 12.31 7.13
N ILE A 29 21.11 12.34 8.37
CA ILE A 29 20.44 11.74 9.55
C ILE A 29 19.94 12.84 10.47
N GLN A 30 18.68 12.76 10.89
CA GLN A 30 18.10 13.63 11.92
C GLN A 30 17.45 12.78 13.02
N GLU A 31 18.09 12.74 14.20
CA GLU A 31 17.52 12.03 15.35
C GLU A 31 16.48 12.88 16.07
N ILE A 32 15.23 12.39 16.09
CA ILE A 32 14.12 12.99 16.83
C ILE A 32 13.50 11.87 17.67
N GLN A 33 13.33 12.09 18.98
CA GLN A 33 12.83 11.06 19.89
C GLN A 33 11.31 10.85 19.80
N ASP A 34 10.57 11.91 19.47
CA ASP A 34 9.12 11.89 19.43
C ASP A 34 8.58 11.58 18.02
N TRP A 35 7.71 10.56 17.93
CA TRP A 35 7.13 10.09 16.67
C TRP A 35 6.30 11.18 15.97
N GLU A 36 5.54 11.97 16.72
CA GLU A 36 4.69 13.01 16.15
C GLU A 36 5.55 14.15 15.57
N GLN A 37 6.65 14.51 16.24
CA GLN A 37 7.64 15.46 15.73
C GLN A 37 8.37 14.93 14.49
N GLN A 38 8.76 13.65 14.47
CA GLN A 38 9.35 13.00 13.28
C GLN A 38 8.42 13.11 12.06
N LEU A 39 7.16 12.69 12.24
CA LEU A 39 6.13 12.77 11.20
C LEU A 39 5.95 14.21 10.72
N LYS A 40 5.78 15.16 11.65
CA LYS A 40 5.60 16.57 11.32
C LYS A 40 6.78 17.11 10.51
N LYS A 41 8.01 16.84 10.94
CA LYS A 41 9.22 17.30 10.27
C LYS A 41 9.30 16.78 8.84
N LEU A 42 9.09 15.47 8.65
CA LEU A 42 9.12 14.85 7.32
C LEU A 42 8.04 15.42 6.40
N VAL A 43 6.82 15.59 6.90
CA VAL A 43 5.72 16.19 6.13
C VAL A 43 6.04 17.63 5.75
N ASP A 44 6.56 18.44 6.69
CA ASP A 44 6.93 19.82 6.42
C ASP A 44 8.06 19.92 5.39
N ASP A 45 9.08 19.06 5.46
CA ASP A 45 10.15 19.01 4.48
C ASP A 45 9.67 18.55 3.11
N TYR A 46 8.75 17.58 3.05
CA TYR A 46 8.11 17.15 1.81
C TYR A 46 7.30 18.28 1.15
N LEU A 47 6.61 19.09 1.94
CA LEU A 47 5.81 20.20 1.42
C LEU A 47 6.65 21.42 0.99
N LYS A 48 7.88 21.59 1.49
CA LYS A 48 8.79 22.62 0.98
C LYS A 48 9.23 22.37 -0.47
N LEU A 49 9.13 21.13 -0.94
CA LEU A 49 9.51 20.74 -2.29
C LEU A 49 8.52 21.26 -3.33
N SER A 50 9.01 21.59 -4.52
CA SER A 50 8.16 21.88 -5.69
C SER A 50 7.38 20.64 -6.17
N LEU A 51 6.34 20.82 -6.98
CA LEU A 51 5.52 19.69 -7.47
C LEU A 51 6.35 18.66 -8.27
N GLN A 52 7.30 19.11 -9.10
CA GLN A 52 8.20 18.23 -9.87
C GLN A 52 9.16 17.46 -8.95
N GLU A 53 9.58 18.09 -7.86
CA GLU A 53 10.40 17.46 -6.85
C GLU A 53 9.61 16.42 -6.05
N ARG A 54 8.39 16.76 -5.62
CA ARG A 54 7.47 15.84 -4.92
C ARG A 54 7.13 14.62 -5.77
N SER A 55 7.09 14.70 -7.10
CA SER A 55 6.87 13.54 -7.98
C SER A 55 8.08 12.61 -8.10
N ARG A 56 9.29 13.13 -7.85
CA ARG A 56 10.56 12.38 -7.87
C ARG A 56 11.05 11.96 -6.48
N THR A 57 10.23 12.18 -5.45
CA THR A 57 10.54 11.84 -4.06
C THR A 57 9.82 10.57 -3.65
N LEU A 58 10.55 9.65 -3.03
CA LEU A 58 10.01 8.45 -2.42
C LEU A 58 9.96 8.63 -0.90
N LEU A 59 8.79 8.42 -0.32
CA LEU A 59 8.58 8.43 1.14
C LEU A 59 8.53 6.99 1.64
N LEU A 60 9.35 6.68 2.65
CA LEU A 60 9.51 5.33 3.18
C LEU A 60 9.17 5.28 4.68
N SER A 61 8.56 4.16 5.09
CA SER A 61 8.32 3.82 6.49
C SER A 61 8.67 2.36 6.77
N GLY A 62 8.98 2.05 8.02
CA GLY A 62 9.26 0.68 8.47
C GLY A 62 8.01 -0.21 8.41
N THR A 63 6.87 0.29 8.93
CA THR A 63 5.63 -0.50 9.05
C THR A 63 4.48 0.02 8.18
N ASN A 64 3.48 -0.83 7.98
CA ASN A 64 2.26 -0.46 7.26
C ASN A 64 1.36 0.51 8.06
N GLN A 65 1.43 0.47 9.40
CA GLN A 65 0.70 1.40 10.27
C GLN A 65 1.26 2.81 10.11
N GLN A 66 2.57 2.97 10.29
CA GLN A 66 3.29 4.23 10.06
C GLN A 66 3.06 4.77 8.65
N ARG A 67 3.07 3.88 7.64
CA ARG A 67 2.79 4.24 6.24
C ARG A 67 1.43 4.93 6.08
N LEU A 68 0.39 4.36 6.70
CA LEU A 68 -0.98 4.86 6.62
C LEU A 68 -1.13 6.18 7.37
N GLU A 69 -0.55 6.28 8.56
CA GLU A 69 -0.54 7.50 9.38
C GLU A 69 0.16 8.66 8.66
N LEU A 70 1.37 8.42 8.13
CA LEU A 70 2.10 9.41 7.35
C LEU A 70 1.33 9.81 6.09
N THR A 71 0.73 8.83 5.39
CA THR A 71 -0.11 9.10 4.21
C THR A 71 -1.27 10.03 4.56
N GLN A 72 -1.96 9.77 5.67
CA GLN A 72 -3.07 10.61 6.11
C GLN A 72 -2.60 12.04 6.41
N ARG A 73 -1.48 12.19 7.13
CA ARG A 73 -0.93 13.51 7.47
C ARG A 73 -0.52 14.33 6.24
N ILE A 74 0.05 13.67 5.23
CA ILE A 74 0.37 14.29 3.95
C ILE A 74 -0.90 14.77 3.25
N ARG A 75 -1.92 13.90 3.17
CA ARG A 75 -3.19 14.23 2.50
C ARG A 75 -3.88 15.42 3.15
N GLU A 76 -3.96 15.46 4.48
CA GLU A 76 -4.52 16.60 5.22
C GLU A 76 -3.82 17.92 4.86
N ARG A 77 -2.49 17.91 4.78
CA ARG A 77 -1.72 19.11 4.44
C ARG A 77 -1.84 19.50 2.96
N LEU A 78 -1.92 18.53 2.05
CA LEU A 78 -2.16 18.79 0.63
C LEU A 78 -3.57 19.34 0.39
N GLN A 79 -4.57 18.92 1.19
CA GLN A 79 -5.93 19.49 1.17
C GLN A 79 -5.99 20.91 1.74
N ALA A 80 -5.15 21.21 2.73
CA ALA A 80 -5.01 22.55 3.26
C ALA A 80 -4.34 23.51 2.25
N GLU A 81 -3.32 23.02 1.52
CA GLU A 81 -2.62 23.76 0.45
C GLU A 81 -3.47 23.90 -0.83
N GLY A 82 -4.45 23.02 -1.04
CA GLY A 82 -5.32 23.00 -2.24
C GLY A 82 -4.79 22.14 -3.38
N THR A 83 -3.64 21.49 -3.21
CA THR A 83 -3.07 20.54 -4.18
C THR A 83 -3.88 19.23 -4.28
N LEU A 84 -4.53 18.84 -3.19
CA LEU A 84 -5.44 17.70 -3.13
C LEU A 84 -6.87 18.22 -2.90
N SER A 85 -7.86 17.68 -3.62
CA SER A 85 -9.25 18.10 -3.44
C SER A 85 -9.77 17.76 -2.03
N ARG A 86 -10.65 18.61 -1.52
CA ARG A 86 -11.41 18.36 -0.28
C ARG A 86 -12.62 17.46 -0.52
N ASP A 87 -13.05 17.33 -1.77
CA ASP A 87 -14.13 16.42 -2.14
C ASP A 87 -13.59 14.99 -2.15
N VAL A 88 -14.16 14.17 -1.28
CA VAL A 88 -13.71 12.79 -1.05
C VAL A 88 -14.77 11.81 -1.54
N PHE A 89 -14.36 10.92 -2.42
CA PHE A 89 -15.11 9.72 -2.79
C PHE A 89 -14.65 8.54 -1.93
N THR A 90 -15.57 7.85 -1.27
CA THR A 90 -15.22 6.67 -0.44
C THR A 90 -15.52 5.40 -1.22
N LEU A 91 -14.47 4.64 -1.55
CA LEU A 91 -14.57 3.31 -2.15
C LEU A 91 -14.31 2.21 -1.12
N MET A 92 -14.59 0.95 -1.46
CA MET A 92 -14.23 -0.20 -0.62
C MET A 92 -12.92 -0.83 -1.10
N GLY A 93 -11.83 -0.58 -0.40
CA GLY A 93 -10.53 -1.18 -0.70
C GLY A 93 -10.42 -2.60 -0.18
N LEU A 94 -9.83 -3.50 -0.97
CA LEU A 94 -9.59 -4.90 -0.59
C LEU A 94 -8.15 -5.10 -0.10
N ARG A 95 -7.99 -5.26 1.22
CA ARG A 95 -6.71 -5.54 1.85
C ARG A 95 -6.53 -7.04 2.07
N PRO A 96 -5.46 -7.68 1.59
CA PRO A 96 -5.29 -9.12 1.77
C PRO A 96 -5.04 -9.45 3.25
N ARG A 97 -5.72 -10.50 3.75
CA ARG A 97 -5.51 -11.04 5.11
C ARG A 97 -4.24 -11.91 5.22
N ASN A 98 -3.60 -12.23 4.10
CA ASN A 98 -2.37 -13.03 4.01
C ASN A 98 -2.41 -14.36 4.81
N LEU A 99 -3.57 -15.02 4.81
CA LEU A 99 -3.74 -16.32 5.45
C LEU A 99 -2.97 -17.40 4.69
N THR A 100 -2.36 -18.33 5.41
CA THR A 100 -1.79 -19.54 4.77
C THR A 100 -2.92 -20.42 4.22
N THR A 101 -2.59 -21.29 3.27
CA THR A 101 -3.54 -22.27 2.73
C THR A 101 -4.22 -23.07 3.83
N ILE A 102 -3.47 -23.48 4.86
CA ILE A 102 -3.98 -24.27 5.99
C ILE A 102 -4.86 -23.42 6.89
N GLN A 103 -4.43 -22.21 7.26
CA GLN A 103 -5.26 -21.29 8.06
C GLN A 103 -6.60 -21.02 7.38
N SER A 104 -6.58 -20.82 6.06
CA SER A 104 -7.79 -20.58 5.27
C SER A 104 -8.79 -21.75 5.27
N CYS A 105 -8.44 -22.94 5.76
CA CYS A 105 -9.36 -24.07 5.86
C CYS A 105 -10.28 -23.99 7.07
N TYR A 106 -9.99 -23.13 8.05
CA TYR A 106 -10.73 -23.06 9.31
C TYR A 106 -11.60 -21.81 9.38
N THR A 107 -12.85 -21.93 9.80
CA THR A 107 -13.77 -20.78 9.88
C THR A 107 -13.32 -19.72 10.88
N SER A 108 -12.57 -20.10 11.92
CA SER A 108 -12.11 -19.21 13.00
C SER A 108 -11.27 -18.02 12.56
N VAL A 109 -10.62 -18.07 11.39
CA VAL A 109 -9.80 -16.98 10.85
C VAL A 109 -10.59 -16.00 9.98
N TYR A 110 -11.87 -16.26 9.75
CA TYR A 110 -12.76 -15.40 8.98
C TYR A 110 -13.53 -14.47 9.89
N GLU A 111 -13.73 -13.25 9.41
CA GLU A 111 -14.57 -12.24 10.06
C GLU A 111 -15.73 -11.87 9.14
N LEU A 112 -16.83 -11.41 9.73
CA LEU A 112 -17.99 -10.95 8.96
C LEU A 112 -17.57 -9.75 8.09
N GLY A 113 -18.08 -9.69 6.87
CA GLY A 113 -17.72 -8.67 5.87
C GLY A 113 -16.40 -8.96 5.12
N ASN A 114 -15.63 -9.98 5.50
CA ASN A 114 -14.50 -10.42 4.70
C ASN A 114 -14.93 -10.83 3.28
N VAL A 115 -14.03 -10.68 2.32
CA VAL A 115 -14.25 -11.00 0.92
C VAL A 115 -13.41 -12.19 0.53
N LEU A 116 -14.08 -13.29 0.19
CA LEU A 116 -13.46 -14.52 -0.28
C LEU A 116 -13.42 -14.52 -1.81
N VAL A 117 -12.26 -14.85 -2.39
CA VAL A 117 -12.06 -14.91 -3.84
C VAL A 117 -11.39 -16.24 -4.22
N PRO A 118 -12.11 -17.16 -4.89
CA PRO A 118 -11.55 -18.43 -5.34
C PRO A 118 -10.54 -18.25 -6.47
N HIS A 119 -9.51 -19.09 -6.52
CA HIS A 119 -8.55 -19.11 -7.63
C HIS A 119 -8.94 -20.10 -8.74
N GLN A 120 -9.95 -20.92 -8.48
CA GLN A 120 -10.52 -21.92 -9.39
C GLN A 120 -12.01 -22.11 -9.09
N ASP A 121 -12.73 -22.78 -9.99
CA ASP A 121 -14.12 -23.16 -9.75
C ASP A 121 -14.22 -24.28 -8.72
N TYR A 122 -15.19 -24.16 -7.81
CA TYR A 122 -15.59 -25.21 -6.88
C TYR A 122 -17.07 -25.54 -7.09
N LYS A 123 -17.36 -26.29 -8.14
CA LYS A 123 -18.75 -26.63 -8.55
C LYS A 123 -19.58 -27.24 -7.42
N ARG A 124 -19.00 -28.14 -6.61
CA ARG A 124 -19.68 -28.76 -5.45
C ARG A 124 -20.01 -27.79 -4.30
N GLN A 125 -19.40 -26.60 -4.32
CA GLN A 125 -19.55 -25.57 -3.30
C GLN A 125 -20.19 -24.29 -3.88
N GLY A 126 -20.56 -24.30 -5.17
CA GLY A 126 -21.15 -23.14 -5.85
C GLY A 126 -20.21 -21.95 -6.05
N LEU A 127 -18.89 -22.14 -5.96
CA LEU A 127 -17.92 -21.05 -6.16
C LEU A 127 -17.36 -21.01 -7.58
N VAL A 128 -17.21 -19.81 -8.11
CA VAL A 128 -16.64 -19.52 -9.42
C VAL A 128 -15.30 -18.80 -9.26
N LYS A 129 -14.36 -19.14 -10.13
CA LYS A 129 -13.03 -18.54 -10.19
C LYS A 129 -13.12 -17.00 -10.27
N ALA A 130 -12.29 -16.34 -9.47
CA ALA A 130 -12.13 -14.88 -9.41
C ALA A 130 -13.35 -14.06 -8.99
N GLN A 131 -14.50 -14.69 -8.72
CA GLN A 131 -15.68 -14.03 -8.19
C GLN A 131 -15.49 -13.66 -6.72
N GLN A 132 -16.02 -12.50 -6.32
CA GLN A 132 -15.94 -12.02 -4.94
C GLN A 132 -17.19 -12.45 -4.18
N TYR A 133 -17.00 -13.03 -2.99
CA TYR A 133 -18.08 -13.44 -2.10
C TYR A 133 -17.93 -12.77 -0.73
N THR A 134 -19.02 -12.26 -0.15
CA THR A 134 -19.00 -11.62 1.18
C THR A 134 -19.24 -12.65 2.26
N VAL A 135 -18.45 -12.69 3.33
CA VAL A 135 -18.72 -13.55 4.49
C VAL A 135 -19.84 -12.92 5.33
N LEU A 136 -20.98 -13.59 5.43
CA LEU A 136 -22.12 -13.15 6.26
C LEU A 136 -22.12 -13.79 7.65
N ALA A 137 -21.71 -15.06 7.73
CA ALA A 137 -21.64 -15.79 9.00
C ALA A 137 -20.58 -16.89 8.96
N GLN A 138 -20.12 -17.27 10.15
CA GLN A 138 -19.22 -18.39 10.36
C GLN A 138 -19.79 -19.34 11.41
N ASP A 139 -19.81 -20.63 11.12
CA ASP A 139 -20.06 -21.69 12.08
C ASP A 139 -18.73 -22.42 12.36
N ARG A 140 -18.26 -22.30 13.61
CA ARG A 140 -17.02 -22.92 14.08
C ARG A 140 -17.19 -24.39 14.44
N SER A 141 -18.40 -24.80 14.80
CA SER A 141 -18.69 -26.18 15.19
C SER A 141 -18.71 -27.13 13.99
N THR A 142 -19.28 -26.67 12.87
CA THR A 142 -19.40 -27.46 11.63
C THR A 142 -18.38 -27.07 10.56
N ASN A 143 -17.53 -26.07 10.84
CA ASN A 143 -16.58 -25.47 9.90
C ASN A 143 -17.27 -25.03 8.59
N GLN A 144 -18.36 -24.27 8.71
CA GLN A 144 -19.11 -23.73 7.57
C GLN A 144 -19.07 -22.21 7.51
N LEU A 145 -18.97 -21.65 6.30
CA LEU A 145 -19.12 -20.22 6.04
C LEU A 145 -20.39 -19.98 5.25
N THR A 146 -21.18 -19.02 5.69
CA THR A 146 -22.28 -18.47 4.90
C THR A 146 -21.74 -17.28 4.12
N LEU A 147 -21.82 -17.36 2.80
CA LEU A 147 -21.34 -16.35 1.88
C LEU A 147 -22.48 -15.74 1.08
N GLU A 148 -22.34 -14.48 0.73
CA GLU A 148 -23.19 -13.76 -0.22
C GLU A 148 -22.48 -13.64 -1.56
N THR A 149 -23.21 -13.93 -2.63
CA THR A 149 -22.76 -13.69 -4.01
C THR A 149 -22.91 -12.21 -4.39
N PRO A 150 -22.24 -11.73 -5.45
CA PRO A 150 -22.51 -10.42 -6.05
C PRO A 150 -23.96 -10.19 -6.50
N MET A 151 -24.73 -11.26 -6.70
CA MET A 151 -26.16 -11.20 -7.06
C MET A 151 -27.08 -11.24 -5.83
N GLY A 152 -26.54 -11.19 -4.61
CA GLY A 152 -27.32 -11.24 -3.36
C GLY A 152 -27.79 -12.64 -2.95
N GLN A 153 -27.44 -13.69 -3.70
CA GLN A 153 -27.74 -15.07 -3.31
C GLN A 153 -26.85 -15.51 -2.14
N ILE A 154 -27.40 -16.33 -1.25
CA ILE A 154 -26.68 -16.88 -0.09
C ILE A 154 -26.26 -18.32 -0.39
N LEU A 155 -25.03 -18.67 -0.07
CA LEU A 155 -24.49 -20.02 -0.19
C LEU A 155 -23.68 -20.41 1.04
N THR A 156 -23.72 -21.69 1.40
CA THR A 156 -22.97 -22.23 2.52
C THR A 156 -21.88 -23.14 2.01
N ILE A 157 -20.64 -22.90 2.44
CA ILE A 157 -19.47 -23.67 2.02
C ILE A 157 -18.68 -24.19 3.22
N ASN A 158 -17.91 -25.24 3.00
CA ASN A 158 -16.82 -25.62 3.88
C ASN A 158 -15.49 -25.07 3.31
N PRO A 159 -14.82 -24.11 3.99
CA PRO A 159 -13.57 -23.52 3.50
C PRO A 159 -12.43 -24.53 3.33
N ALA A 160 -12.46 -25.68 4.02
CA ALA A 160 -11.47 -26.76 3.85
C ALA A 160 -11.57 -27.48 2.50
N GLN A 161 -12.76 -27.47 1.88
CA GLN A 161 -12.99 -28.01 0.54
C GLN A 161 -12.60 -27.01 -0.57
N CYS A 162 -12.36 -25.75 -0.20
CA CYS A 162 -12.04 -24.65 -1.11
C CYS A 162 -10.62 -24.12 -0.86
N ARG A 163 -9.57 -24.94 -0.98
CA ARG A 163 -8.21 -24.57 -0.51
C ARG A 163 -7.54 -23.42 -1.26
N LYS A 164 -7.75 -23.29 -2.58
CA LYS A 164 -7.11 -22.27 -3.42
C LYS A 164 -8.00 -21.03 -3.50
N LYS A 165 -7.81 -20.13 -2.55
CA LYS A 165 -8.58 -18.90 -2.41
C LYS A 165 -7.76 -17.82 -1.72
N SER A 166 -8.14 -16.58 -1.94
CA SER A 166 -7.66 -15.42 -1.19
C SER A 166 -8.78 -14.87 -0.34
N VAL A 167 -8.43 -14.34 0.83
CA VAL A 167 -9.34 -13.67 1.74
C VAL A 167 -8.87 -12.24 1.90
N TYR A 168 -9.79 -11.31 1.77
CA TYR A 168 -9.56 -9.88 1.90
C TYR A 168 -10.45 -9.31 2.99
N GLU A 169 -9.95 -8.29 3.65
CA GLU A 169 -10.74 -7.37 4.45
C GLU A 169 -11.19 -6.23 3.53
N ALA A 170 -12.50 -5.93 3.53
CA ALA A 170 -13.04 -4.79 2.82
C ALA A 170 -13.06 -3.60 3.78
N GLN A 171 -12.27 -2.57 3.49
CA GLN A 171 -12.16 -1.37 4.32
C GLN A 171 -12.46 -0.11 3.51
N PRO A 172 -13.10 0.91 4.08
CA PRO A 172 -13.28 2.19 3.41
C PRO A 172 -11.92 2.79 3.03
N LEU A 173 -11.81 3.26 1.79
CA LEU A 173 -10.66 4.01 1.28
C LEU A 173 -11.17 5.33 0.70
N GLN A 174 -10.78 6.41 1.34
CA GLN A 174 -11.14 7.77 0.94
C GLN A 174 -10.22 8.25 -0.17
N VAL A 175 -10.75 8.65 -1.32
CA VAL A 175 -9.97 9.09 -2.47
C VAL A 175 -10.44 10.46 -2.90
N ALA A 176 -9.51 11.36 -3.21
CA ALA A 176 -9.77 12.69 -3.72
C ALA A 176 -9.03 12.90 -5.06
N ALA A 177 -9.51 13.85 -5.86
CA ALA A 177 -8.76 14.30 -7.03
C ALA A 177 -7.39 14.85 -6.59
N GLY A 178 -6.32 14.39 -7.23
CA GLY A 178 -4.92 14.59 -6.88
C GLY A 178 -4.26 13.42 -6.14
N ASP A 179 -5.04 12.42 -5.68
CA ASP A 179 -4.48 11.28 -4.95
C ASP A 179 -3.60 10.40 -5.83
N ARG A 180 -2.51 9.91 -5.24
CA ARG A 180 -1.67 8.86 -5.82
C ARG A 180 -2.09 7.51 -5.26
N LEU A 181 -2.55 6.61 -6.13
CA LEU A 181 -2.97 5.26 -5.77
C LEU A 181 -2.12 4.22 -6.48
N ARG A 182 -2.18 2.98 -5.99
CA ARG A 182 -1.55 1.81 -6.62
C ARG A 182 -2.52 0.64 -6.68
N TRP A 183 -2.37 -0.16 -7.73
CA TRP A 183 -3.01 -1.46 -7.82
C TRP A 183 -2.37 -2.45 -6.85
N THR A 184 -3.19 -3.22 -6.12
CA THR A 184 -2.72 -4.24 -5.16
C THR A 184 -2.83 -5.67 -5.67
N LYS A 185 -3.35 -5.85 -6.89
CA LYS A 185 -3.54 -7.14 -7.55
C LYS A 185 -3.30 -7.02 -9.05
N ASN A 186 -2.71 -8.06 -9.63
CA ASN A 186 -2.58 -8.16 -11.09
C ASN A 186 -3.94 -8.40 -11.73
N ASN A 187 -4.22 -7.73 -12.85
CA ASN A 187 -5.33 -8.05 -13.73
C ASN A 187 -4.79 -8.08 -15.17
N ARG A 188 -4.55 -9.30 -15.68
CA ARG A 188 -3.93 -9.50 -17.00
C ARG A 188 -4.83 -9.03 -18.13
N ASP A 189 -6.14 -9.23 -18.00
CA ASP A 189 -7.12 -8.88 -19.03
C ASP A 189 -7.20 -7.35 -19.21
N ALA A 190 -6.99 -6.60 -18.13
CA ALA A 190 -6.92 -5.15 -18.15
C ALA A 190 -5.49 -4.58 -18.29
N GLY A 191 -4.46 -5.43 -18.45
CA GLY A 191 -3.06 -5.00 -18.51
C GLY A 191 -2.50 -4.39 -17.20
N ILE A 192 -3.19 -4.54 -16.08
CA ILE A 192 -2.84 -3.94 -14.78
C ILE A 192 -1.83 -4.81 -14.04
N ARG A 193 -0.74 -4.18 -13.57
CA ARG A 193 0.29 -4.83 -12.75
C ARG A 193 0.17 -4.41 -11.28
N ASN A 194 0.38 -5.36 -10.37
CA ASN A 194 0.50 -5.09 -8.95
C ASN A 194 1.64 -4.10 -8.69
N GLY A 195 1.37 -3.05 -7.92
CA GLY A 195 2.31 -1.98 -7.63
C GLY A 195 2.36 -0.87 -8.68
N GLN A 196 1.68 -1.02 -9.83
CA GLN A 196 1.53 0.07 -10.80
C GLN A 196 0.75 1.21 -10.16
N THR A 197 1.29 2.43 -10.30
CA THR A 197 0.76 3.65 -9.69
C THR A 197 0.06 4.52 -10.71
N PHE A 198 -0.91 5.31 -10.25
CA PHE A 198 -1.58 6.33 -11.05
C PHE A 198 -2.01 7.51 -10.17
N ILE A 199 -2.30 8.63 -10.81
CA ILE A 199 -2.87 9.83 -10.19
C ILE A 199 -4.34 9.90 -10.56
N VAL A 200 -5.20 10.22 -9.59
CA VAL A 200 -6.61 10.50 -9.83
C VAL A 200 -6.76 11.95 -10.26
N ASN A 201 -7.23 12.20 -11.47
CA ASN A 201 -7.41 13.56 -12.00
C ASN A 201 -8.76 14.14 -11.60
N HIS A 202 -9.81 13.31 -11.65
CA HIS A 202 -11.18 13.70 -11.36
C HIS A 202 -11.99 12.46 -10.94
N ILE A 203 -13.01 12.65 -10.10
CA ILE A 203 -13.95 11.60 -9.70
C ILE A 203 -15.37 12.16 -9.83
N ALA A 204 -16.20 11.52 -10.65
CA ALA A 204 -17.61 11.84 -10.77
C ALA A 204 -18.41 11.26 -9.58
N PRO A 205 -19.60 11.80 -9.27
CA PRO A 205 -20.42 11.34 -8.14
C PRO A 205 -20.84 9.85 -8.21
N ASP A 206 -20.90 9.29 -9.42
CA ASP A 206 -21.21 7.87 -9.67
C ASP A 206 -19.99 6.94 -9.49
N GLY A 207 -18.81 7.50 -9.18
CA GLY A 207 -17.57 6.77 -8.96
C GLY A 207 -16.73 6.54 -10.22
N ILE A 208 -17.13 7.05 -11.38
CA ILE A 208 -16.25 7.06 -12.56
C ILE A 208 -15.12 8.06 -12.34
N ALA A 209 -13.88 7.60 -12.42
CA ALA A 209 -12.70 8.41 -12.21
C ALA A 209 -11.82 8.45 -13.45
N GLN A 210 -11.36 9.64 -13.79
CA GLN A 210 -10.32 9.83 -14.78
C GLN A 210 -8.96 9.75 -14.06
N ILE A 211 -8.08 8.86 -14.54
CA ILE A 211 -6.77 8.64 -13.95
C ILE A 211 -5.66 8.82 -14.99
N THR A 212 -4.47 9.18 -14.55
CA THR A 212 -3.25 9.19 -15.37
C THR A 212 -2.24 8.21 -14.78
N ASP A 213 -1.79 7.24 -15.56
CA ASP A 213 -0.78 6.27 -15.13
C ASP A 213 0.64 6.86 -15.12
N SER A 214 1.62 6.05 -14.70
CA SER A 214 3.03 6.46 -14.66
C SER A 214 3.66 6.73 -16.02
N GLU A 215 3.05 6.26 -17.11
CA GLU A 215 3.50 6.50 -18.49
C GLU A 215 2.85 7.77 -19.09
N GLY A 216 1.98 8.44 -18.33
CA GLY A 216 1.26 9.63 -18.75
C GLY A 216 -0.02 9.33 -19.53
N LYS A 217 -0.44 8.06 -19.62
CA LYS A 217 -1.66 7.69 -20.32
C LYS A 217 -2.86 7.95 -19.42
N THR A 218 -3.84 8.67 -19.96
CA THR A 218 -5.11 8.93 -19.29
C THR A 218 -6.15 7.86 -19.65
N MET A 219 -6.89 7.39 -18.66
CA MET A 219 -7.97 6.41 -18.83
C MET A 219 -9.07 6.60 -17.78
N GLU A 220 -10.24 6.03 -18.04
CA GLU A 220 -11.34 6.00 -17.07
C GLU A 220 -11.40 4.65 -16.36
N ILE A 221 -11.66 4.69 -15.07
CA ILE A 221 -11.91 3.50 -14.24
C ILE A 221 -13.14 3.72 -13.37
N ASN A 222 -13.81 2.64 -13.02
CA ASN A 222 -14.91 2.69 -12.06
C ASN A 222 -14.37 2.40 -10.66
N LEU A 223 -14.45 3.39 -9.75
CA LEU A 223 -14.08 3.26 -8.34
C LEU A 223 -15.23 2.76 -7.46
N SER A 224 -16.45 2.67 -7.98
CA SER A 224 -17.58 2.11 -7.23
C SER A 224 -17.34 0.64 -6.87
N GLY A 225 -17.91 0.21 -5.74
CA GLY A 225 -17.77 -1.16 -5.25
C GLY A 225 -16.40 -1.47 -4.64
N ARG A 226 -15.97 -2.72 -4.79
CA ARG A 226 -14.79 -3.30 -4.12
C ARG A 226 -13.58 -3.28 -5.05
N GLN A 227 -12.55 -2.54 -4.68
CA GLN A 227 -11.38 -2.25 -5.51
C GLN A 227 -10.10 -2.82 -4.93
N TYR A 228 -9.21 -3.30 -5.81
CA TYR A 228 -7.85 -3.71 -5.46
C TYR A 228 -6.90 -2.51 -5.49
N LEU A 229 -7.18 -1.53 -4.63
CA LEU A 229 -6.47 -0.25 -4.57
C LEU A 229 -5.97 0.02 -3.15
N ASP A 230 -4.88 0.78 -3.09
CA ASP A 230 -4.28 1.30 -1.85
C ASP A 230 -3.55 2.61 -2.18
N TYR A 231 -3.20 3.40 -1.17
CA TYR A 231 -2.44 4.63 -1.39
C TYR A 231 -1.02 4.34 -1.89
N ALA A 232 -0.48 5.30 -2.65
CA ALA A 232 0.87 5.28 -3.19
C ALA A 232 1.70 6.52 -2.78
N TRP A 233 1.28 7.24 -1.74
CA TRP A 233 2.03 8.37 -1.18
C TRP A 233 3.29 7.93 -0.43
N VAL A 234 3.17 6.89 0.39
CA VAL A 234 4.25 6.33 1.21
C VAL A 234 4.36 4.83 0.90
N SER A 235 5.57 4.31 0.79
CA SER A 235 5.83 2.88 0.62
C SER A 235 6.49 2.31 1.88
N THR A 236 6.23 1.06 2.22
CA THR A 236 7.09 0.40 3.20
C THR A 236 8.44 0.10 2.59
N THR A 237 9.51 0.10 3.39
CA THR A 237 10.87 -0.22 2.93
C THR A 237 10.92 -1.52 2.14
N TYR A 238 10.28 -2.58 2.64
CA TYR A 238 10.18 -3.86 1.93
C TYR A 238 9.51 -3.74 0.55
N SER A 239 8.38 -3.02 0.45
CA SER A 239 7.65 -2.82 -0.81
C SER A 239 8.37 -1.91 -1.82
N SER A 240 9.43 -1.23 -1.38
CA SER A 240 10.24 -0.32 -2.21
C SER A 240 11.44 -1.01 -2.85
N GLN A 241 11.70 -2.29 -2.56
CA GLN A 241 12.83 -3.02 -3.12
C GLN A 241 12.79 -3.00 -4.65
N GLY A 242 13.93 -2.65 -5.26
CA GLY A 242 14.06 -2.51 -6.71
C GLY A 242 13.54 -1.19 -7.30
N LYS A 243 12.90 -0.33 -6.49
CA LYS A 243 12.60 1.05 -6.90
C LYS A 243 13.86 1.91 -6.74
N THR A 244 13.92 3.01 -7.47
CA THR A 244 14.93 4.04 -7.30
C THR A 244 14.27 5.40 -7.49
N ALA A 245 14.62 6.36 -6.65
CA ALA A 245 14.09 7.71 -6.69
C ALA A 245 15.24 8.72 -6.63
N ASP A 246 14.99 9.92 -7.13
CA ASP A 246 15.99 10.98 -7.09
C ASP A 246 16.20 11.44 -5.64
N ARG A 247 15.11 11.50 -4.88
CA ARG A 247 15.10 11.84 -3.46
C ARG A 247 14.35 10.80 -2.63
N VAL A 248 14.84 10.52 -1.44
CA VAL A 248 14.20 9.63 -0.47
C VAL A 248 14.09 10.33 0.87
N PHE A 249 12.90 10.32 1.47
CA PHE A 249 12.72 10.57 2.89
C PHE A 249 12.25 9.27 3.54
N ALA A 250 12.90 8.84 4.60
CA ALA A 250 12.59 7.57 5.24
C ALA A 250 12.53 7.71 6.75
N LEU A 251 11.46 7.19 7.35
CA LEU A 251 11.41 7.01 8.80
C LEU A 251 12.08 5.70 9.15
N VAL A 252 13.19 5.79 9.87
CA VAL A 252 13.97 4.66 10.35
C VAL A 252 13.81 4.57 11.86
N ASP A 253 13.25 3.45 12.35
CA ASP A 253 13.17 3.16 13.78
C ASP A 253 14.10 1.99 14.15
N GLY A 254 14.64 2.01 15.38
CA GLY A 254 15.54 0.95 15.86
C GLY A 254 14.84 -0.39 16.15
N SER A 255 13.50 -0.41 16.22
CA SER A 255 12.71 -1.58 16.61
C SER A 255 12.23 -2.41 15.41
N THR A 256 12.11 -1.82 14.21
CA THR A 256 11.64 -2.50 13.00
C THR A 256 12.65 -2.47 11.86
N THR A 257 13.75 -1.72 12.01
CA THR A 257 14.83 -1.66 11.01
C THR A 257 15.91 -2.71 11.31
N ASN A 258 16.07 -3.68 10.43
CA ASN A 258 17.26 -4.51 10.34
C ASN A 258 18.24 -4.00 9.27
N ARG A 259 19.45 -4.54 9.24
CA ARG A 259 20.52 -4.15 8.29
C ARG A 259 20.04 -4.18 6.83
N GLU A 260 19.31 -5.22 6.44
CA GLU A 260 18.81 -5.38 5.08
C GLU A 260 17.81 -4.29 4.72
N SER A 261 16.88 -3.98 5.61
CA SER A 261 15.91 -2.90 5.42
C SER A 261 16.59 -1.53 5.38
N PHE A 262 17.58 -1.29 6.26
CA PHE A 262 18.36 -0.06 6.25
C PHE A 262 19.12 0.11 4.93
N TYR A 263 19.82 -0.93 4.48
CA TYR A 263 20.50 -0.95 3.18
C TYR A 263 19.52 -0.69 2.03
N VAL A 264 18.35 -1.35 2.06
CA VAL A 264 17.30 -1.14 1.05
C VAL A 264 16.87 0.32 1.03
N THR A 265 16.63 0.97 2.17
CA THR A 265 16.27 2.38 2.28
C THR A 265 17.33 3.30 1.66
N VAL A 266 18.57 3.20 2.13
CA VAL A 266 19.67 4.09 1.73
C VAL A 266 19.98 3.92 0.24
N SER A 267 19.92 2.68 -0.29
CA SER A 267 20.19 2.40 -1.71
C SER A 267 19.11 2.88 -2.68
N ARG A 268 17.94 3.38 -2.20
CA ARG A 268 16.90 3.93 -3.10
C ARG A 268 17.21 5.34 -3.62
N ALA A 269 18.05 6.10 -2.92
CA ALA A 269 18.31 7.50 -3.24
C ALA A 269 19.42 7.65 -4.30
N LYS A 270 19.15 8.39 -5.38
CA LYS A 270 20.21 8.77 -6.35
C LYS A 270 20.96 10.04 -5.93
N HIS A 271 20.19 11.06 -5.53
CA HIS A 271 20.73 12.41 -5.32
C HIS A 271 20.63 12.86 -3.87
N HIS A 272 19.47 12.64 -3.23
CA HIS A 272 19.23 13.13 -1.87
C HIS A 272 18.57 12.07 -0.99
N LEU A 273 19.04 11.96 0.25
CA LEU A 273 18.51 11.09 1.29
C LEU A 273 18.34 11.90 2.56
N SER A 274 17.19 11.77 3.21
CA SER A 274 17.02 12.17 4.60
C SER A 274 16.35 11.04 5.38
N LEU A 275 16.94 10.72 6.52
CA LEU A 275 16.58 9.68 7.47
C LEU A 275 16.12 10.32 8.78
#